data_AF-A0A1F9DFK0-F1
#
_entry.id   AF-A0A1F9DFK0-F1
#
_cell.length_a   1.000
_cell.length_b   1.000
_cell.length_c   1.000
_cell.angle_alpha   90.00
_cell.angle_beta   90.00
_cell.angle_gamma   90.00
#
_symmetry.space_group_name_H-M   'P 1'
#
loop_
_entity.id
_entity.type
_entity.pdbx_description
1 polymer ?
#
loop_
_entity_poly.entity_id
_entity_poly.type
_entity_poly.pdbx_seq_one_letter_code
_entity_poly.pdbx_strand_id
1 'polypeptide(L)' 'MPKKVLDPNNLGMDEDWEGNNAAFRCPHCSKVFIVSGTRIHSGARKCPNCGKSTGRCDIKGRKSGGAASLEW' A
#
# COMPACT_ATOMS: atom_id res chain seq x y z
N MET A 1 -16.67 -0.25 -2.55
CA MET A 1 -15.55 -1.10 -2.96
C MET A 1 -14.74 -1.44 -1.71
N PRO A 2 -14.37 -2.71 -1.51
CA PRO A 2 -13.46 -3.12 -0.43
C PRO A 2 -12.24 -2.20 -0.28
N LYS A 3 -11.91 -1.86 0.97
CA LYS A 3 -10.72 -1.08 1.33
C LYS A 3 -10.09 -1.64 2.59
N LYS A 4 -8.77 -1.82 2.56
CA LYS A 4 -7.96 -2.19 3.72
C LYS A 4 -6.96 -1.07 4.01
N VAL A 5 -6.98 -0.55 5.23
CA VAL A 5 -5.96 0.36 5.73
C VAL A 5 -4.92 -0.48 6.48
N LEU A 6 -3.63 -0.21 6.26
CA LEU A 6 -2.58 -0.89 7.02
C LEU A 6 -2.54 -0.33 8.44
N ASP A 7 -2.61 -1.24 9.42
CA ASP A 7 -2.31 -0.92 10.81
C ASP A 7 -0.81 -1.17 11.03
N PRO A 8 -0.03 -0.12 11.39
CA PRO A 8 1.38 -0.25 11.75
C PRO A 8 1.70 -1.37 12.74
N ASN A 9 0.78 -1.67 13.67
CA ASN A 9 0.96 -2.63 14.74
C ASN A 9 0.40 -4.02 14.41
N ASN A 10 -0.27 -4.18 13.27
CA ASN A 10 -0.93 -5.42 12.86
C ASN A 10 -0.83 -5.62 11.34
N LEU A 11 0.41 -5.74 10.84
CA LEU A 11 0.70 -6.02 9.45
C LEU A 11 0.62 -7.53 9.17
N GLY A 12 0.04 -7.92 8.04
CA GLY A 12 0.10 -9.30 7.56
C GLY A 12 1.50 -9.70 7.05
N MET A 13 1.73 -11.00 6.83
CA MET A 13 3.03 -11.54 6.38
C MET A 13 3.55 -10.92 5.07
N ASP A 14 2.66 -10.54 4.16
CA ASP A 14 2.95 -9.97 2.83
C ASP A 14 2.67 -8.45 2.78
N GLU A 15 2.66 -7.80 3.94
CA GLU A 15 2.41 -6.36 4.08
C GLU A 15 3.54 -5.72 4.87
N ASP A 16 3.89 -4.50 4.46
CA ASP A 16 4.85 -3.69 5.20
C ASP A 16 4.54 -2.21 4.99
N TRP A 17 4.97 -1.38 5.92
CA TRP A 17 4.88 0.06 5.81
C TRP A 17 5.99 0.71 6.60
N GLU A 18 6.93 1.36 5.91
CA GLU A 18 8.03 2.09 6.53
C GLU A 18 8.30 3.39 5.79
N GLY A 19 8.45 4.48 6.54
CA GLY A 19 8.48 5.82 5.97
C GLY A 19 7.34 6.06 4.97
N ASN A 20 7.68 6.53 3.78
CA ASN A 20 6.74 6.83 2.69
C ASN A 20 6.55 5.67 1.70
N ASN A 21 6.87 4.43 2.09
CA ASN A 21 6.71 3.26 1.24
C ASN A 21 5.86 2.20 1.94
N ALA A 22 4.91 1.63 1.21
CA ALA A 22 4.05 0.55 1.69
C ALA A 22 4.03 -0.62 0.70
N ALA A 23 4.17 -1.84 1.21
CA ALA A 23 4.02 -3.07 0.49
C ALA A 23 2.61 -3.64 0.73
N PHE A 24 1.94 -4.04 -0.34
CA PHE A 24 0.60 -4.59 -0.31
C PHE A 24 0.52 -5.92 -1.04
N ARG A 25 -0.17 -6.89 -0.44
CA ARG A 25 -0.58 -8.12 -1.12
C ARG A 25 -1.86 -7.88 -1.93
N CYS A 26 -1.79 -8.04 -3.25
CA CYS A 26 -3.00 -7.97 -4.09
C CYS A 26 -3.95 -9.14 -3.80
N PRO A 27 -5.22 -8.91 -3.46
CA PRO A 27 -6.18 -9.98 -3.13
C PRO A 27 -6.61 -10.81 -4.35
N HIS A 28 -6.40 -10.30 -5.57
CA HIS A 28 -6.82 -10.99 -6.80
C HIS A 28 -5.75 -11.93 -7.38
N CYS A 29 -4.46 -11.57 -7.23
CA CYS A 29 -3.37 -12.35 -7.83
C CYS A 29 -2.30 -12.77 -6.82
N SER A 30 -2.48 -12.43 -5.54
CA SER A 30 -1.57 -12.74 -4.43
C SER A 30 -0.15 -12.19 -4.56
N LYS A 31 0.16 -11.38 -5.59
CA LYS A 31 1.46 -10.74 -5.75
C LYS A 31 1.56 -9.50 -4.87
N VAL A 32 2.72 -9.34 -4.25
CA VAL A 32 3.08 -8.15 -3.48
C VAL A 32 3.57 -7.06 -4.42
N PHE A 33 3.20 -5.81 -4.14
CA PHE A 33 3.73 -4.66 -4.84
C PHE A 33 3.91 -3.48 -3.89
N ILE A 34 4.88 -2.62 -4.22
CA ILE A 34 5.25 -1.47 -3.39
C ILE A 34 4.65 -0.20 -4.00
N VAL A 35 4.15 0.66 -3.12
CA VAL A 35 3.69 2.02 -3.41
C VAL A 35 4.55 3.01 -2.64
N SER A 36 4.92 4.11 -3.29
CA SER A 36 5.66 5.20 -2.68
C SER A 36 4.78 6.43 -2.64
N GLY A 37 4.73 7.10 -1.50
CA GLY A 37 4.10 8.42 -1.34
C GLY A 37 4.74 9.51 -2.19
N THR A 38 5.94 9.28 -2.71
CA THR A 38 6.73 10.28 -3.45
C THR A 38 6.56 10.15 -4.96
N ARG A 39 7.37 10.93 -5.70
CA ARG A 39 7.30 11.13 -7.16
C ARG A 39 7.28 9.84 -7.99
N ILE A 40 7.81 8.72 -7.50
CA ILE A 40 7.83 7.46 -8.25
C ILE A 40 6.41 6.95 -8.55
N HIS A 41 5.49 7.07 -7.58
CA HIS A 41 4.10 6.63 -7.75
C HIS A 41 3.08 7.74 -7.47
N SER A 42 3.51 8.93 -7.04
CA SER A 42 2.65 10.05 -6.66
C SER A 42 1.57 9.64 -5.65
N GLY A 43 1.93 8.75 -4.72
CA GLY A 43 1.06 8.27 -3.66
C GLY A 43 0.05 7.19 -4.05
N ALA A 44 -0.01 6.74 -5.32
CA ALA A 44 -0.91 5.67 -5.71
C ALA A 44 -0.36 4.79 -6.84
N ARG A 45 -0.57 3.47 -6.77
CA ARG A 45 -0.17 2.53 -7.82
C ARG A 45 -1.17 1.38 -7.93
N LYS A 46 -1.55 1.06 -9.16
CA LYS A 46 -2.29 -0.16 -9.48
C LYS A 46 -1.38 -1.38 -9.39
N CYS A 47 -1.91 -2.53 -8.97
CA CYS A 47 -1.19 -3.79 -8.95
C CYS A 47 -0.55 -4.03 -10.34
N PRO A 48 0.79 -4.09 -10.44
CA PRO A 48 1.47 -4.18 -11.72
C PRO A 48 1.24 -5.54 -12.41
N ASN A 49 0.81 -6.55 -11.67
CA ASN A 49 0.58 -7.89 -12.19
C ASN A 49 -0.81 -8.07 -12.83
N CYS A 50 -1.87 -7.51 -12.24
CA CYS A 50 -3.24 -7.74 -12.73
C CYS A 50 -4.10 -6.48 -12.87
N GLY A 51 -3.65 -5.33 -12.35
CA GLY A 51 -4.39 -4.07 -12.42
C GLY A 51 -5.67 -3.98 -11.57
N LYS A 52 -6.03 -5.03 -10.81
CA LYS A 52 -7.32 -5.14 -10.10
C LYS A 52 -7.36 -4.53 -8.70
N SER A 53 -6.23 -4.12 -8.15
CA SER A 53 -6.19 -3.40 -6.86
C SER A 53 -5.32 -2.15 -6.98
N THR A 54 -5.60 -1.13 -6.19
CA THR A 54 -4.82 0.12 -6.13
C THR A 54 -4.34 0.35 -4.70
N GLY A 55 -3.03 0.36 -4.51
CA GLY A 55 -2.43 0.77 -3.24
C GLY A 55 -2.21 2.28 -3.21
N ARG A 56 -2.39 2.91 -2.05
CA ARG A 56 -2.10 4.30 -1.77
C ARG A 56 -1.24 4.42 -0.53
N CYS A 57 -0.28 5.35 -0.55
CA CYS A 57 0.58 5.65 0.58
C CYS A 57 0.83 7.15 0.63
N ASP A 58 0.73 7.74 1.81
CA ASP A 58 1.07 9.15 1.99
C ASP A 58 2.59 9.37 1.98
N ILE A 59 3.00 10.64 1.79
CA ILE A 59 4.39 11.07 1.99
C ILE A 59 4.78 10.95 3.47
N LYS A 60 3.83 11.15 4.39
CA LYS A 60 4.03 10.92 5.82
C LYS A 60 4.03 9.41 6.08
N GLY A 61 4.95 8.95 6.92
CA GLY A 61 5.01 7.54 7.29
C GLY A 61 4.16 7.17 8.50
N ARG A 62 4.18 5.87 8.84
CA ARG A 62 3.44 5.30 9.99
C ARG A 62 3.72 5.98 11.33
N LYS A 63 4.92 6.53 11.53
CA LYS A 63 5.32 7.25 12.77
C LYS A 63 5.00 8.75 12.72
N SER A 64 4.51 9.26 11.59
CA SER A 64 4.30 10.69 11.34
C SER A 64 2.86 11.03 10.99
N GLY A 65 1.91 10.14 11.33
CA GLY A 65 0.48 10.34 11.08
C GLY A 65 0.09 10.27 9.61
N GLY A 66 0.85 9.55 8.78
CA GLY A 66 0.41 9.22 7.43
C GLY A 66 -0.59 8.07 7.41
N ALA A 67 -1.05 7.70 6.22
CA ALA A 67 -1.86 6.52 5.98
C ALA A 67 -1.36 5.71 4.78
N ALA A 68 -1.57 4.40 4.85
CA ALA A 68 -1.38 3.48 3.73
C ALA A 68 -2.63 2.60 3.59
N SER A 69 -3.13 2.44 2.36
CA SER A 69 -4.35 1.68 2.11
C SER A 69 -4.35 0.97 0.75
N LEU A 70 -5.08 -0.14 0.66
CA LEU A 70 -5.30 -0.91 -0.55
C LEU A 70 -6.80 -0.93 -0.84
N GLU A 71 -7.18 -0.65 -2.08
CA GLU A 71 -8.56 -0.65 -2.57
C GLU A 71 -8.72 -1.62 -3.74
N TRP A 72 -9.81 -2.38 -3.79
CA TRP A 72 -10.13 -3.36 -4.84
C TRP A 72 -11.64 -3.61 -4.94
#